data_AF-A0A1T5NX73-F1
#
_entry.id   AF-A0A1T5NX73-F1
#
_cell.length_a   1.000
_cell.length_b   1.000
_cell.length_c   1.000
_cell.angle_alpha   90.00
_cell.angle_beta   90.00
_cell.angle_gamma   90.00
#
_symmetry.space_group_name_H-M   'P 1'
#
loop_
_entity.id
_entity.type
_entity.pdbx_description
1 polymer ?
#
loop_
_entity_poly.entity_id
_entity_poly.type
_entity_poly.pdbx_seq_one_letter_code
_entity_poly.pdbx_strand_id
1 'polypeptide(L)'
;MFSGLTPTSRQRKFCEGFLFFPIRHLRKYGNHIFRQYGRHAGVKALLDMQLGMPGNNDRYAEEIQRCIAEKAAPETAQVLVKLEEFYTQVQAAAGNLPGLYLDFSDLIIHFYREASIYHNVILRNMKQELQPAGKSKKREPVVEPGQEHISKLYRVVKEFVLQSKSMLSVLEDVARKENYLPGEQYLRQMMELMSNIRQMNHHQQHLCQLLKKWGADKNLHMQQTYYN
;
A
#
# COMPACT_ATOMS: atom_id res chain seq x y z
N MET A 1 11.14 -2.81 41.45
CA MET A 1 11.00 -1.40 41.06
C MET A 1 9.99 -1.30 39.93
N PHE A 2 8.74 -0.98 40.25
CA PHE A 2 7.79 -0.26 39.39
C PHE A 2 7.01 0.63 40.37
N SER A 3 7.58 1.79 40.63
CA SER A 3 7.04 2.80 41.53
C SER A 3 6.15 3.75 40.73
N GLY A 4 4.89 3.85 41.16
CA GLY A 4 4.13 5.09 41.06
C GLY A 4 3.30 5.27 39.80
N LEU A 5 2.05 4.80 39.85
CA LEU A 5 0.85 5.55 39.46
C LEU A 5 -0.35 4.89 40.18
N THR A 6 -0.40 5.01 41.50
CA THR A 6 -1.66 4.78 42.22
C THR A 6 -2.68 5.81 41.74
N PRO A 7 -3.91 5.41 41.36
CA PRO A 7 -4.94 6.35 40.96
C PRO A 7 -5.12 7.35 42.09
N THR A 8 -4.89 8.63 41.81
CA THR A 8 -5.07 9.68 42.82
C THR A 8 -6.49 9.62 43.35
N SER A 9 -6.71 9.97 44.62
CA SER A 9 -8.05 9.87 45.25
C SER A 9 -9.15 10.62 44.48
N ARG A 10 -8.78 11.59 43.64
CA ARG A 10 -9.66 12.25 42.65
C ARG A 10 -10.14 11.33 41.53
N GLN A 11 -9.28 10.49 40.96
CA GLN A 11 -9.65 9.56 39.89
C GLN A 11 -10.58 8.45 40.41
N ARG A 12 -10.35 7.98 41.64
CA ARG A 12 -11.24 7.00 42.29
C ARG A 12 -12.63 7.60 42.58
N LYS A 13 -12.69 8.84 43.10
CA LYS A 13 -13.96 9.58 43.30
C LYS A 13 -14.68 9.92 41.98
N PHE A 14 -13.97 10.14 40.88
CA PHE A 14 -14.56 10.37 39.57
C PHE A 14 -15.27 9.12 39.03
N CYS A 15 -14.66 7.94 39.20
CA CYS A 15 -15.26 6.67 38.79
C CYS A 15 -16.38 6.20 39.74
N GLU A 16 -16.29 6.49 41.04
CA GLU A 16 -17.36 6.19 42.01
C GLU A 16 -18.62 7.05 41.78
N GLY A 17 -18.47 8.28 41.30
CA GLY A 17 -19.62 9.13 40.95
C GLY A 17 -20.50 8.52 39.85
N PHE A 18 -19.93 7.80 38.89
CA PHE A 18 -20.71 7.18 37.80
C PHE A 18 -21.60 6.02 38.26
N LEU A 19 -21.29 5.38 39.39
CA LEU A 19 -22.10 4.29 39.96
C LEU A 19 -23.32 4.80 40.74
N PHE A 20 -23.36 6.08 41.13
CA PHE A 20 -24.40 6.65 42.00
C PHE A 20 -25.37 7.65 41.35
N PHE A 21 -25.16 8.04 40.08
CA PHE A 21 -26.10 8.95 39.42
C PHE A 21 -27.17 8.20 38.61
N PRO A 22 -28.47 8.34 38.93
CA PRO A 22 -29.51 7.80 38.09
C PRO A 22 -29.44 8.49 36.72
N ILE A 23 -29.39 7.66 35.66
CA ILE A 23 -29.19 8.02 34.24
C ILE A 23 -30.05 9.19 33.77
N ARG A 24 -31.17 9.47 34.45
CA ARG A 24 -32.09 10.58 34.16
C ARG A 24 -31.47 11.97 34.34
N HIS A 25 -30.43 12.16 35.16
CA HIS A 25 -29.83 13.50 35.39
C HIS A 25 -28.63 13.81 34.48
N LEU A 26 -28.05 12.80 33.82
CA LEU A 26 -26.98 12.99 32.83
C LEU A 26 -27.48 13.69 31.56
N ARG A 27 -28.79 13.63 31.25
CA ARG A 27 -29.42 14.38 30.16
C ARG A 27 -29.34 15.90 30.32
N LYS A 28 -29.29 16.43 31.56
CA LYS A 28 -29.16 17.88 31.82
C LYS A 28 -27.75 18.42 31.55
N TYR A 29 -26.74 17.55 31.52
CA TYR A 29 -25.33 17.89 31.26
C TYR A 29 -24.82 17.27 29.95
N GLY A 30 -25.72 17.00 29.01
CA GLY A 30 -25.48 16.21 27.79
C GLY A 30 -24.31 16.66 26.91
N ASN A 31 -23.75 17.84 27.15
CA ASN A 31 -22.62 18.41 26.40
C ASN A 31 -21.27 18.35 27.13
N HIS A 32 -21.18 17.84 28.36
CA HIS A 32 -19.95 17.93 29.18
C HIS A 32 -19.32 16.59 29.57
N ILE A 33 -19.97 15.47 29.26
CA ILE A 33 -19.48 14.14 29.67
C ILE A 33 -18.63 13.48 28.57
N PHE A 34 -18.81 13.92 27.32
CA PHE A 34 -17.86 13.61 26.27
C PHE A 34 -16.70 14.59 26.41
N ARG A 35 -15.57 14.12 26.96
CA ARG A 35 -14.28 14.73 26.68
C ARG A 35 -14.23 14.87 25.16
N GLN A 36 -14.30 16.11 24.65
CA GLN A 36 -14.26 16.35 23.22
C GLN A 36 -12.85 15.99 22.77
N TYR A 37 -12.69 14.73 22.38
CA TYR A 37 -11.47 14.26 21.78
C TYR A 37 -11.23 15.13 20.55
N GLY A 38 -10.09 15.83 20.51
CA GLY A 38 -9.77 16.69 19.38
C GLY A 38 -9.90 15.91 18.06
N ARG A 39 -10.17 16.60 16.95
CA ARG A 39 -10.35 15.96 15.62
C ARG A 39 -9.23 14.97 15.25
N HIS A 40 -8.04 15.12 15.82
CA HIS A 40 -6.87 14.27 15.59
C HIS A 40 -6.74 13.04 16.51
N ALA A 41 -7.61 12.90 17.50
CA ALA A 41 -7.49 11.86 18.52
C ALA A 41 -7.95 10.46 18.05
N GLY A 42 -8.47 10.32 16.82
CA GLY A 42 -8.89 9.03 16.26
C GLY A 42 -10.09 8.37 16.95
N VAL A 43 -10.64 8.98 18.01
CA VAL A 43 -11.70 8.37 18.85
C VAL A 43 -13.00 8.12 18.10
N LYS A 44 -13.35 8.97 17.12
CA LYS A 44 -14.49 8.69 16.24
C LYS A 44 -14.28 7.40 15.43
N ALA A 45 -13.10 7.25 14.81
CA ALA A 45 -12.76 6.04 14.07
C ALA A 45 -12.72 4.81 14.99
N LEU A 46 -12.23 4.95 16.23
CA LEU A 46 -12.24 3.90 17.26
C LEU A 46 -13.67 3.45 17.64
N LEU A 47 -14.59 4.40 17.83
CA LEU A 47 -15.99 4.11 18.16
C LEU A 47 -16.76 3.53 16.97
N ASP A 48 -16.50 4.03 15.76
CA ASP A 48 -17.02 3.46 14.52
C ASP A 48 -16.47 2.03 14.28
N MET A 49 -15.26 1.73 14.78
CA MET A 49 -14.64 0.39 14.73
C MET A 49 -15.22 -0.59 15.75
N GLN A 50 -15.71 -0.14 16.91
CA GLN A 50 -16.35 -1.03 17.91
C GLN A 50 -17.71 -1.58 17.45
N LEU A 51 -18.27 -1.04 16.36
CA LEU A 51 -19.37 -1.66 15.62
C LEU A 51 -18.87 -2.73 14.62
N GLY A 52 -17.57 -3.07 14.67
CA GLY A 52 -16.87 -3.96 13.76
C GLY A 52 -17.31 -5.40 13.90
N MET A 53 -18.10 -5.83 12.93
CA MET A 53 -18.41 -7.23 12.70
C MET A 53 -17.12 -8.06 12.54
N PRO A 54 -17.09 -9.32 13.02
CA PRO A 54 -16.05 -10.26 12.63
C PRO A 54 -15.98 -10.33 11.10
N GLY A 55 -14.84 -9.96 10.50
CA GLY A 55 -14.62 -9.96 9.04
C GLY A 55 -13.90 -8.73 8.44
N ASN A 56 -13.50 -7.74 9.24
CA ASN A 56 -12.80 -6.55 8.70
C ASN A 56 -11.46 -6.87 8.01
N ASN A 57 -10.70 -7.85 8.50
CA ASN A 57 -9.46 -8.30 7.84
C ASN A 57 -9.75 -8.98 6.48
N ASP A 58 -10.82 -9.77 6.39
CA ASP A 58 -11.23 -10.45 5.16
C ASP A 58 -11.61 -9.44 4.08
N ARG A 59 -12.33 -8.38 4.46
CA ARG A 59 -12.69 -7.29 3.54
C ARG A 59 -11.46 -6.59 2.96
N TYR A 60 -10.43 -6.32 3.77
CA TYR A 60 -9.18 -5.74 3.28
C TYR A 60 -8.44 -6.68 2.34
N ALA A 61 -8.38 -7.97 2.70
CA ALA A 61 -7.75 -8.99 1.87
C ALA A 61 -8.45 -9.11 0.50
N GLU A 62 -9.78 -9.15 0.47
CA GLU A 62 -10.57 -9.17 -0.76
C GLU A 62 -10.35 -7.91 -1.61
N GLU A 63 -10.36 -6.72 -1.01
CA GLU A 63 -10.18 -5.47 -1.73
C GLU A 63 -8.77 -5.37 -2.35
N ILE A 64 -7.75 -5.79 -1.61
CA ILE A 64 -6.37 -5.84 -2.09
C ILE A 64 -6.23 -6.91 -3.19
N GLN A 65 -6.78 -8.10 -2.98
CA GLN A 65 -6.74 -9.19 -3.96
C GLN A 65 -7.41 -8.78 -5.27
N ARG A 66 -8.56 -8.10 -5.20
CA ARG A 66 -9.26 -7.54 -6.35
C ARG A 66 -8.41 -6.49 -7.06
N CYS A 67 -7.82 -5.55 -6.31
CA CYS A 67 -6.91 -4.54 -6.87
C CYS A 67 -5.73 -5.17 -7.61
N ILE A 68 -5.15 -6.24 -7.06
CA ILE A 68 -4.05 -6.96 -7.69
C ILE A 68 -4.50 -7.64 -8.98
N ALA A 69 -5.61 -8.39 -8.92
CA ALA A 69 -6.08 -9.22 -10.03
C ALA A 69 -6.62 -8.40 -11.21
N GLU A 70 -7.35 -7.32 -10.93
CA GLU A 70 -8.06 -6.55 -11.97
C GLU A 70 -7.23 -5.40 -12.54
N LYS A 71 -6.28 -4.86 -11.76
CA LYS A 71 -5.57 -3.62 -12.13
C LYS A 71 -4.06 -3.77 -12.06
N ALA A 72 -3.51 -4.01 -10.89
CA ALA A 72 -2.06 -3.91 -10.67
C ALA A 72 -1.26 -4.95 -11.49
N ALA A 73 -1.69 -6.21 -11.52
CA ALA A 73 -0.98 -7.25 -12.25
C ALA A 73 -1.13 -7.12 -13.77
N PRO A 74 -2.33 -6.93 -14.34
CA PRO A 74 -2.50 -6.70 -15.79
C PRO A 74 -1.68 -5.52 -16.32
N GLU A 75 -1.70 -4.39 -15.62
CA GLU A 75 -0.99 -3.17 -16.04
C GLU A 75 0.53 -3.37 -15.99
N THR A 76 1.03 -4.08 -14.98
CA THR A 76 2.46 -4.41 -14.91
C THR A 76 2.85 -5.36 -16.04
N ALA A 77 2.02 -6.35 -16.37
CA ALA A 77 2.27 -7.25 -17.50
C ALA A 77 2.29 -6.50 -18.84
N GLN A 78 1.38 -5.54 -19.03
CA GLN A 78 1.37 -4.69 -20.22
C GLN A 78 2.64 -3.86 -20.34
N VAL A 79 3.13 -3.27 -19.24
CA VAL A 79 4.40 -2.53 -19.22
C VAL A 79 5.58 -3.43 -19.57
N LEU A 80 5.61 -4.67 -19.08
CA LEU A 80 6.67 -5.63 -19.43
C LEU A 80 6.72 -5.92 -20.92
N VAL A 81 5.57 -6.21 -21.55
CA VAL A 81 5.48 -6.43 -22.99
C VAL A 81 5.96 -5.19 -23.75
N LYS A 82 5.53 -4.00 -23.33
CA LYS A 82 5.93 -2.73 -23.96
C LYS A 82 7.41 -2.41 -23.80
N LEU A 83 8.01 -2.78 -22.67
CA LEU A 83 9.45 -2.66 -22.46
C LEU A 83 10.23 -3.59 -23.39
N GLU A 84 9.78 -4.83 -23.59
CA GLU A 84 10.40 -5.77 -24.53
C GLU A 84 10.27 -5.29 -25.98
N GLU A 85 9.07 -4.85 -26.38
CA GLU A 85 8.82 -4.26 -27.70
C GLU A 85 9.71 -3.03 -27.95
N PHE A 86 9.87 -2.18 -26.94
CA PHE A 86 10.72 -1.00 -27.04
C PHE A 86 12.20 -1.37 -27.10
N TYR A 87 12.66 -2.28 -26.24
CA TYR A 87 14.04 -2.75 -26.21
C TYR A 87 14.47 -3.43 -27.52
N THR A 88 13.63 -4.29 -28.09
CA THR A 88 13.93 -4.98 -29.36
C THR A 88 14.10 -3.99 -30.51
N GLN A 89 13.29 -2.92 -30.53
CA GLN A 89 13.39 -1.86 -31.53
C GLN A 89 14.62 -0.98 -31.34
N VAL A 90 14.92 -0.63 -30.09
CA VAL A 90 16.16 0.05 -29.67
C VAL A 90 17.37 -0.74 -30.17
N GLN A 91 17.39 -2.05 -29.95
CA GLN A 91 18.48 -2.94 -30.35
C GLN A 91 18.61 -3.04 -31.89
N ALA A 92 17.49 -3.10 -32.62
CA ALA A 92 17.50 -3.10 -34.08
C ALA A 92 18.03 -1.78 -34.66
N ALA A 93 17.77 -0.64 -34.00
CA ALA A 93 18.25 0.68 -34.40
C ALA A 93 19.70 0.98 -33.96
N ALA A 94 20.21 0.29 -32.95
CA ALA A 94 21.52 0.54 -32.34
C ALA A 94 22.72 0.39 -33.30
N GLY A 95 22.55 -0.32 -34.42
CA GLY A 95 23.56 -0.40 -35.49
C GLY A 95 23.96 0.95 -36.09
N ASN A 96 23.15 2.00 -35.89
CA ASN A 96 23.38 3.33 -36.44
C ASN A 96 24.02 4.33 -35.44
N LEU A 97 24.03 4.07 -34.12
CA LEU A 97 24.49 5.00 -33.07
C LEU A 97 25.04 4.26 -31.84
N PRO A 98 26.32 3.84 -31.81
CA PRO A 98 26.82 2.86 -30.83
C PRO A 98 27.17 3.37 -29.43
N GLY A 99 27.32 4.69 -29.21
CA GLY A 99 27.95 5.22 -27.98
C GLY A 99 27.00 5.56 -26.82
N LEU A 100 25.77 5.99 -27.11
CA LEU A 100 24.81 6.50 -26.09
C LEU A 100 23.73 5.48 -25.73
N TYR A 101 23.67 4.37 -26.45
CA TYR A 101 22.66 3.33 -26.28
C TYR A 101 22.98 2.35 -25.17
N LEU A 102 24.26 2.15 -24.79
CA LEU A 102 24.64 1.17 -23.79
C LEU A 102 24.05 1.49 -22.40
N ASP A 103 24.28 2.71 -21.90
CA ASP A 103 23.77 3.15 -20.59
C ASP A 103 22.23 3.14 -20.53
N PHE A 104 21.58 3.53 -21.63
CA PHE A 104 20.12 3.52 -21.73
C PHE A 104 19.55 2.10 -21.80
N SER A 105 20.22 1.20 -22.51
CA SER A 105 19.84 -0.21 -22.61
C SER A 105 19.95 -0.91 -21.27
N ASP A 106 21.05 -0.66 -20.53
CA ASP A 106 21.25 -1.22 -19.20
C ASP A 106 20.16 -0.76 -18.23
N LEU A 107 19.74 0.50 -18.32
CA LEU A 107 18.67 1.07 -17.51
C LEU A 107 17.30 0.44 -17.84
N ILE A 108 16.99 0.23 -19.13
CA ILE A 108 15.77 -0.47 -19.57
C ILE A 108 15.77 -1.92 -19.08
N ILE A 109 16.91 -2.63 -19.22
CA ILE A 109 17.06 -4.02 -18.75
C ILE A 109 16.91 -4.10 -17.23
N HIS A 110 17.51 -3.16 -16.50
CA HIS A 110 17.38 -3.08 -15.04
C HIS A 110 15.92 -2.91 -14.63
N PHE A 111 15.23 -1.92 -15.21
CA PHE A 111 13.81 -1.68 -14.91
C PHE A 111 12.92 -2.87 -15.29
N TYR A 112 13.19 -3.52 -16.43
CA TYR A 112 12.48 -4.73 -16.83
C TYR A 112 12.65 -5.86 -15.79
N ARG A 113 13.87 -6.09 -15.30
CA ARG A 113 14.12 -7.09 -14.25
C ARG A 113 13.35 -6.78 -12.98
N GLU A 114 13.36 -5.52 -12.54
CA GLU A 114 12.63 -5.08 -11.35
C GLU A 114 11.11 -5.25 -11.51
N ALA A 115 10.56 -4.80 -12.64
CA ALA A 115 9.14 -4.97 -12.95
C ALA A 115 8.74 -6.45 -13.06
N SER A 116 9.63 -7.30 -13.59
CA SER A 116 9.40 -8.74 -13.70
C SER A 116 9.41 -9.42 -12.34
N ILE A 117 10.36 -9.10 -11.46
CA ILE A 117 10.37 -9.58 -10.07
C ILE A 117 9.12 -9.12 -9.34
N TYR A 118 8.76 -7.85 -9.49
CA TYR A 118 7.58 -7.29 -8.87
C TYR A 118 6.29 -8.01 -9.33
N HIS A 119 6.12 -8.23 -10.64
CA HIS A 119 4.96 -8.93 -11.20
C HIS A 119 4.92 -10.41 -10.77
N ASN A 120 6.00 -11.15 -11.00
CA ASN A 120 6.04 -12.61 -10.90
C ASN A 120 6.18 -13.10 -9.46
N VAL A 121 6.85 -12.34 -8.61
CA VAL A 121 7.13 -12.73 -7.21
C VAL A 121 6.21 -11.96 -6.29
N ILE A 122 6.28 -10.63 -6.28
CA ILE A 122 5.58 -9.83 -5.25
C ILE A 122 4.06 -9.90 -5.41
N LEU A 123 3.53 -9.49 -6.57
CA LEU A 123 2.07 -9.48 -6.78
C LEU A 123 1.47 -10.88 -6.72
N ARG A 124 2.17 -11.88 -7.26
CA ARG A 124 1.71 -13.28 -7.22
C ARG A 124 1.68 -13.82 -5.79
N ASN A 125 2.75 -13.63 -5.02
CA ASN A 125 2.81 -14.12 -3.64
C ASN A 125 1.77 -13.40 -2.77
N MET A 126 1.64 -12.08 -2.90
CA MET A 126 0.58 -11.32 -2.23
C MET A 126 -0.81 -11.87 -2.56
N LYS A 127 -1.09 -12.17 -3.82
CA LYS A 127 -2.37 -12.76 -4.23
C LYS A 127 -2.61 -14.13 -3.59
N GLN A 128 -1.57 -14.95 -3.42
CA GLN A 128 -1.67 -16.28 -2.80
C GLN A 128 -1.86 -16.19 -1.29
N GLU A 129 -1.12 -15.30 -0.62
CA GLU A 129 -1.18 -15.10 0.83
C GLU A 129 -2.50 -14.47 1.30
N LEU A 130 -3.15 -13.69 0.44
CA LEU A 130 -4.44 -13.07 0.72
C LEU A 130 -5.63 -13.97 0.42
N GLN A 131 -5.43 -15.17 -0.14
CA GLN A 131 -6.54 -16.10 -0.32
C GLN A 131 -7.08 -16.49 1.06
N PRO A 132 -8.40 -16.39 1.29
CA PRO A 132 -8.98 -16.86 2.54
C PRO A 132 -8.58 -18.32 2.70
N ALA A 133 -7.95 -18.67 3.83
CA ALA A 133 -7.48 -20.02 4.12
C ALA A 133 -8.66 -20.98 3.95
N GLY A 134 -8.74 -21.59 2.76
CA GLY A 134 -9.91 -22.32 2.34
C GLY A 134 -10.03 -23.57 3.19
N LYS A 135 -10.84 -23.50 4.25
CA LYS A 135 -11.31 -24.64 5.06
C LYS A 135 -10.28 -25.77 5.15
N SER A 136 -9.06 -25.49 5.61
CA SER A 136 -8.12 -26.57 5.91
C SER A 136 -8.69 -27.33 7.11
N LYS A 137 -9.24 -28.52 6.83
CA LYS A 137 -9.54 -29.55 7.83
C LYS A 137 -8.23 -30.04 8.44
N LYS A 138 -7.63 -29.22 9.29
CA LYS A 138 -6.67 -29.56 10.35
C LYS A 138 -6.19 -28.24 10.94
N ARG A 139 -6.64 -27.98 12.17
CA ARG A 139 -6.13 -26.91 13.04
C ARG A 139 -4.63 -27.12 13.22
N GLU A 140 -3.83 -26.43 12.42
CA GLU A 140 -2.66 -25.75 12.94
C GLU A 140 -3.07 -24.28 13.14
N PRO A 141 -2.56 -23.60 14.19
CA PRO A 141 -2.79 -22.18 14.34
C PRO A 141 -2.15 -21.48 13.14
N VAL A 142 -2.97 -21.15 12.14
CA VAL A 142 -2.57 -20.25 11.07
C VAL A 142 -2.21 -18.95 11.77
N VAL A 143 -0.91 -18.70 11.89
CA VAL A 143 -0.36 -17.42 12.31
C VAL A 143 -0.98 -16.41 11.37
N GLU A 144 -1.93 -15.61 11.87
CA GLU A 144 -2.44 -14.47 11.09
C GLU A 144 -1.23 -13.76 10.50
N PRO A 145 -1.24 -13.38 9.20
CA PRO A 145 -0.17 -12.60 8.64
C PRO A 145 0.07 -11.40 9.57
N GLY A 146 1.24 -11.43 10.21
CA GLY A 146 1.57 -10.48 11.27
C GLY A 146 1.56 -9.07 10.71
N GLN A 147 1.31 -8.08 11.58
CA GLN A 147 1.41 -6.65 11.23
C GLN A 147 2.74 -6.31 10.54
N GLU A 148 3.82 -7.02 10.90
CA GLU A 148 5.13 -6.90 10.26
C GLU A 148 5.11 -7.27 8.78
N HIS A 149 4.29 -8.24 8.37
CA HIS A 149 4.20 -8.71 7.00
C HIS A 149 3.53 -7.68 6.08
N ILE A 150 2.37 -7.14 6.50
CA ILE A 150 1.67 -6.07 5.77
C ILE A 150 2.58 -4.83 5.64
N SER A 151 3.33 -4.52 6.70
CA SER A 151 4.29 -3.42 6.70
C SER A 151 5.45 -3.63 5.73
N LYS A 152 5.95 -4.87 5.61
CA LYS A 152 6.97 -5.25 4.62
C LYS A 152 6.43 -5.13 3.20
N LEU A 153 5.25 -5.68 2.92
CA LEU A 153 4.61 -5.57 1.61
C LEU A 153 4.39 -4.11 1.20
N TYR A 154 3.90 -3.28 2.11
CA TYR A 154 3.76 -1.84 1.87
C TYR A 154 5.08 -1.18 1.47
N ARG A 155 6.19 -1.50 2.16
CA ARG A 155 7.52 -0.95 1.84
C ARG A 155 7.97 -1.36 0.44
N VAL A 156 7.85 -2.64 0.10
CA VAL A 156 8.25 -3.17 -1.22
C VAL A 156 7.45 -2.50 -2.34
N VAL A 157 6.12 -2.43 -2.22
CA VAL A 157 5.29 -1.79 -3.25
C VAL A 157 5.62 -0.29 -3.35
N LYS A 158 5.88 0.38 -2.22
CA LYS A 158 6.25 1.80 -2.22
C LYS A 158 7.60 2.03 -2.91
N GLU A 159 8.56 1.15 -2.69
CA GLU A 159 9.89 1.22 -3.28
C GLU A 159 9.83 1.02 -4.80
N PHE A 160 9.03 0.05 -5.26
CA PHE A 160 8.75 -0.15 -6.69
C PHE A 160 8.10 1.09 -7.35
N VAL A 161 7.16 1.75 -6.66
CA VAL A 161 6.56 3.01 -7.13
C VAL A 161 7.61 4.12 -7.27
N LEU A 162 8.57 4.20 -6.35
CA LEU A 162 9.65 5.20 -6.42
C LEU A 162 10.59 4.90 -7.59
N GLN A 163 10.98 3.65 -7.78
CA GLN A 163 11.80 3.21 -8.92
C GLN A 163 11.11 3.51 -10.26
N SER A 164 9.83 3.20 -10.37
CA SER A 164 9.02 3.48 -11.56
C SER A 164 8.92 4.99 -11.86
N LYS A 165 8.90 5.85 -10.84
CA LYS A 165 8.97 7.32 -11.03
C LYS A 165 10.35 7.78 -11.48
N SER A 166 11.41 7.20 -10.93
CA SER A 166 12.78 7.47 -11.37
C SER A 166 12.96 7.12 -12.84
N MET A 167 12.44 5.95 -13.25
CA MET A 167 12.43 5.51 -14.65
C MET A 167 11.71 6.50 -15.56
N LEU A 168 10.53 6.98 -15.16
CA LEU A 168 9.80 8.01 -15.90
C LEU A 168 10.62 9.30 -16.08
N SER A 169 11.29 9.75 -15.03
CA SER A 169 12.15 10.95 -15.12
C SER A 169 13.27 10.75 -16.14
N VAL A 170 13.91 9.58 -16.15
CA VAL A 170 14.98 9.28 -17.10
C VAL A 170 14.44 9.23 -18.53
N LEU A 171 13.29 8.59 -18.76
CA LEU A 171 12.65 8.56 -20.08
C LEU A 171 12.26 9.97 -20.55
N GLU A 172 11.77 10.83 -19.66
CA GLU A 172 11.48 12.24 -19.96
C GLU A 172 12.73 13.02 -20.35
N ASP A 173 13.84 12.81 -19.64
CA ASP A 173 15.11 13.45 -19.95
C ASP A 173 15.66 12.98 -21.31
N VAL A 174 15.51 11.69 -21.64
CA VAL A 174 15.87 11.15 -22.96
C VAL A 174 14.97 11.72 -24.06
N ALA A 175 13.67 11.87 -23.79
CA ALA A 175 12.70 12.47 -24.73
C ALA A 175 13.03 13.92 -25.11
N ARG A 176 13.53 14.69 -24.14
CA ARG A 176 13.86 16.12 -24.34
C ARG A 176 15.14 16.35 -25.10
N LYS A 177 16.07 15.39 -25.09
CA LYS A 177 17.34 15.56 -25.79
C LYS A 177 17.14 15.17 -27.26
N GLU A 178 16.90 16.18 -28.10
CA GLU A 178 16.62 16.03 -29.55
C GLU A 178 17.67 15.20 -30.32
N ASN A 179 18.92 15.13 -29.83
CA ASN A 179 20.00 14.37 -30.46
C ASN A 179 20.00 12.85 -30.18
N TYR A 180 19.07 12.33 -29.38
CA TYR A 180 19.13 10.96 -28.86
C TYR A 180 18.15 9.99 -29.50
N LEU A 181 17.19 10.47 -30.30
CA LEU A 181 16.12 9.63 -30.84
C LEU A 181 16.17 9.53 -32.36
N PRO A 182 16.16 8.32 -32.95
CA PRO A 182 16.19 8.10 -34.38
C PRO A 182 14.79 8.31 -34.99
N GLY A 183 14.30 9.55 -34.96
CA GLY A 183 13.07 9.98 -35.63
C GLY A 183 11.79 9.96 -34.78
N GLU A 184 10.70 10.52 -35.34
CA GLU A 184 9.41 10.74 -34.67
C GLU A 184 8.74 9.45 -34.18
N GLN A 185 8.96 8.33 -34.87
CA GLN A 185 8.39 7.04 -34.51
C GLN A 185 8.91 6.54 -33.15
N TYR A 186 10.21 6.73 -32.88
CA TYR A 186 10.81 6.34 -31.61
C TYR A 186 10.26 7.18 -30.45
N LEU A 187 10.14 8.49 -30.66
CA LEU A 187 9.56 9.40 -29.68
C LEU A 187 8.11 9.00 -29.34
N ARG A 188 7.29 8.67 -30.34
CA ARG A 188 5.91 8.21 -30.13
C ARG A 188 5.84 6.97 -29.25
N GLN A 189 6.70 5.98 -29.50
CA GLN A 189 6.71 4.74 -28.72
C GLN A 189 7.22 4.95 -27.29
N MET A 190 8.24 5.78 -27.11
CA MET A 190 8.73 6.12 -25.78
C MET A 190 7.63 6.86 -24.97
N MET A 191 6.88 7.76 -25.60
CA MET A 191 5.72 8.41 -24.97
C MET A 191 4.63 7.40 -24.59
N GLU A 192 4.36 6.41 -25.45
CA GLU A 192 3.42 5.32 -25.15
C GLU A 192 3.90 4.49 -23.94
N LEU A 193 5.16 4.09 -23.92
CA LEU A 193 5.77 3.37 -22.79
C LEU A 193 5.67 4.18 -21.48
N MET A 194 6.00 5.48 -21.52
CA MET A 194 5.85 6.36 -20.38
C MET A 194 4.40 6.47 -19.89
N SER A 195 3.44 6.54 -20.81
CA SER A 195 2.01 6.55 -20.46
C SER A 195 1.61 5.28 -19.70
N ASN A 196 2.05 4.11 -20.19
CA ASN A 196 1.77 2.83 -19.54
C ASN A 196 2.44 2.74 -18.17
N ILE A 197 3.69 3.20 -18.02
CA ILE A 197 4.37 3.23 -16.72
C ILE A 197 3.64 4.17 -15.74
N ARG A 198 3.10 5.30 -16.19
CA ARG A 198 2.29 6.21 -15.34
C ARG A 198 1.00 5.54 -14.88
N GLN A 199 0.30 4.84 -15.75
CA GLN A 199 -0.92 4.11 -15.42
C GLN A 199 -0.65 2.98 -14.41
N MET A 200 0.37 2.16 -14.67
CA MET A 200 0.84 1.15 -13.72
C MET A 200 1.15 1.79 -12.35
N ASN A 201 1.91 2.88 -12.33
CA ASN A 201 2.25 3.61 -11.10
C ASN A 201 1.02 4.08 -10.32
N HIS A 202 -0.01 4.56 -11.01
CA HIS A 202 -1.25 4.99 -10.37
C HIS A 202 -1.92 3.83 -9.62
N HIS A 203 -1.99 2.66 -10.24
CA HIS A 203 -2.55 1.46 -9.61
C HIS A 203 -1.69 0.94 -8.46
N GLN A 204 -0.36 0.98 -8.58
CA GLN A 204 0.52 0.61 -7.46
C GLN A 204 0.47 1.58 -6.29
N GLN A 205 0.27 2.88 -6.55
CA GLN A 205 0.02 3.86 -5.48
C GLN A 205 -1.29 3.58 -4.75
N HIS A 206 -2.34 3.22 -5.48
CA HIS A 206 -3.60 2.81 -4.86
C HIS A 206 -3.43 1.56 -3.99
N LEU A 207 -2.70 0.55 -4.48
CA LEU A 207 -2.35 -0.64 -3.72
C LEU A 207 -1.57 -0.30 -2.43
N CYS A 208 -0.58 0.60 -2.51
CA CYS A 208 0.13 1.12 -1.34
C CYS A 208 -0.82 1.76 -0.30
N GLN A 209 -1.82 2.52 -0.75
CA GLN A 209 -2.78 3.17 0.13
C GLN A 209 -3.65 2.13 0.86
N LEU A 210 -4.10 1.08 0.16
CA LEU A 210 -4.86 -0.01 0.76
C LEU A 210 -4.04 -0.73 1.84
N LEU A 211 -2.79 -1.09 1.54
CA LEU A 211 -1.88 -1.73 2.51
C LEU A 211 -1.60 -0.84 3.72
N LYS A 212 -1.37 0.47 3.50
CA LYS A 212 -1.16 1.44 4.57
C LYS A 212 -2.38 1.57 5.47
N LYS A 213 -3.57 1.61 4.88
CA LYS A 213 -4.84 1.71 5.61
C LYS A 213 -5.07 0.45 6.45
N TRP A 214 -4.88 -0.73 5.86
CA TRP A 214 -5.00 -1.99 6.58
C TRP A 214 -4.03 -2.08 7.78
N GLY A 215 -2.76 -1.68 7.59
CA GLY A 215 -1.79 -1.62 8.66
C GLY A 215 -2.17 -0.63 9.78
N ALA A 216 -2.67 0.56 9.43
CA ALA A 216 -3.11 1.56 10.42
C ALA A 216 -4.29 1.06 11.25
N ASP A 217 -5.27 0.42 10.60
CA ASP A 217 -6.46 -0.14 11.23
C ASP A 217 -6.10 -1.33 12.15
N LYS A 218 -5.18 -2.21 11.72
CA LYS A 218 -4.66 -3.29 12.59
C LYS A 218 -3.96 -2.74 13.83
N ASN A 219 -3.15 -1.69 13.70
CA ASN A 219 -2.45 -1.09 14.86
C ASN A 219 -3.44 -0.50 15.86
N LEU A 220 -4.47 0.15 15.36
CA LEU A 220 -5.52 0.75 16.16
C LEU A 220 -6.28 -0.32 16.95
N HIS A 221 -6.62 -1.45 16.30
CA HIS A 221 -7.20 -2.61 16.96
C HIS A 221 -6.27 -3.24 18.01
N MET A 222 -4.98 -3.41 17.69
CA MET A 222 -4.02 -3.95 18.65
C MET A 222 -3.96 -3.09 19.91
N GLN A 223 -3.87 -1.76 19.76
CA GLN A 223 -3.92 -0.84 20.89
C GLN A 223 -5.20 -1.01 21.72
N GLN A 224 -6.37 -1.19 21.09
CA GLN A 224 -7.61 -1.47 21.82
C GLN A 224 -7.53 -2.75 22.66
N THR A 225 -6.91 -3.82 22.17
CA THR A 225 -6.77 -5.08 22.92
C THR A 225 -5.80 -4.97 24.09
N TYR A 226 -4.77 -4.13 24.01
CA TYR A 226 -3.81 -3.95 25.11
C TYR A 226 -4.29 -2.99 26.21
N TYR A 227 -5.20 -2.07 25.90
CA TYR A 227 -5.74 -1.09 26.85
C TYR A 227 -7.09 -1.50 27.50
N ASN A 228 -7.71 -2.58 27.03
CA ASN A 228 -8.87 -3.22 27.68
C ASN A 228 -8.44 -4.46 28.47
#